data_AF-A0A8X7VF05-F1
#
_entry.id   AF-A0A8X7VF05-F1
#
_cell.length_a   1.000
_cell.length_b   1.000
_cell.length_c   1.000
_cell.angle_alpha   90.00
_cell.angle_beta   90.00
_cell.angle_gamma   90.00
#
_symmetry.space_group_name_H-M   'P 1'
#
loop_
_entity.id
_entity.type
_entity.pdbx_description
1 polymer ?
#
loop_
_entity_poly.entity_id
_entity_poly.type
_entity_poly.pdbx_seq_one_letter_code
_entity_poly.pdbx_strand_id
1 'polypeptide(L)'
;MVWSCKTSPKLQLFLWKVVQGAVALGENLARRGLLSNTTCRYCGDFESTEHIFLHCSVTRQVWDSSLWSTDFKPSDCTTFSEALLANHASEYYLKSHPICERVEPGAVKYLPSTIPSPS
;
A
#
# COMPACT_ATOMS: atom_id res chain seq x y z
N MET A 1 13.77 -4.46 5.45
CA MET A 1 12.66 -3.73 4.81
C MET A 1 11.45 -3.60 5.72
N VAL A 2 10.80 -4.69 6.18
CA VAL A 2 9.68 -4.59 7.15
C VAL A 2 10.08 -3.89 8.46
N TRP A 3 11.26 -4.20 8.98
CA TRP A 3 11.82 -3.57 10.19
C TRP A 3 12.17 -2.08 10.03
N SER A 4 12.21 -1.58 8.79
CA SER A 4 12.50 -0.18 8.48
C SER A 4 11.24 0.68 8.48
N CYS A 5 10.05 0.08 8.43
CA CYS A 5 8.78 0.80 8.48
C CYS A 5 8.57 1.43 9.87
N LYS A 6 8.28 2.73 9.91
CA LYS A 6 7.95 3.48 11.14
C LYS A 6 6.56 3.09 11.66
N THR A 7 6.44 1.92 12.25
CA THR A 7 5.19 1.39 12.79
C THR A 7 5.44 0.67 14.11
N SER A 8 4.38 0.27 14.82
CA SER A 8 4.55 -0.50 16.05
C SER A 8 5.26 -1.85 15.78
N PRO A 9 6.08 -2.36 16.72
CA PRO A 9 6.73 -3.67 16.57
C PRO A 9 5.74 -4.82 16.32
N LYS A 10 4.53 -4.73 16.89
CA LYS A 10 3.44 -5.69 16.64
C LYS A 10 3.02 -5.70 15.18
N LEU A 11 2.90 -4.52 14.56
CA LEU A 11 2.55 -4.41 13.14
C LEU A 11 3.72 -4.85 12.25
N GLN A 12 4.96 -4.50 12.58
CA GLN A 12 6.14 -5.01 11.87
C GLN A 12 6.19 -6.54 11.85
N LEU A 13 5.96 -7.19 13.00
CA LEU A 13 5.91 -8.66 13.07
C LEU A 13 4.77 -9.24 12.23
N PHE A 14 3.59 -8.60 12.25
CA PHE A 14 2.46 -9.01 11.42
C PHE A 14 2.80 -8.90 9.92
N LEU A 15 3.32 -7.76 9.46
CA LEU A 15 3.74 -7.54 8.08
C LEU A 15 4.81 -8.55 7.66
N TRP A 16 5.76 -8.86 8.54
CA TRP A 16 6.75 -9.90 8.27
C TRP A 16 6.10 -11.28 8.10
N LYS A 17 5.15 -11.65 8.97
CA LYS A 17 4.39 -12.90 8.83
C LYS A 17 3.59 -12.96 7.51
N VAL A 18 3.05 -11.83 7.05
CA VAL A 18 2.36 -11.76 5.75
C VAL A 18 3.34 -12.06 4.62
N VAL A 19 4.48 -11.36 4.58
CA VAL A 19 5.52 -11.57 3.55
C VAL A 19 6.08 -12.99 3.55
N GLN A 20 6.15 -13.65 4.72
CA GLN A 20 6.60 -15.04 4.83
C GLN A 20 5.51 -16.08 4.49
N GLY A 21 4.28 -15.66 4.14
CA GLY A 21 3.15 -16.59 3.95
C GLY A 21 2.81 -17.36 5.25
N ALA A 22 3.13 -16.79 6.40
CA ALA A 22 2.93 -17.40 7.71
C ALA A 22 1.48 -17.25 8.20
N VAL A 23 0.75 -16.23 7.69
CA VAL A 23 -0.66 -15.96 8.02
C VAL A 23 -1.57 -17.05 7.45
N ALA A 24 -2.58 -17.43 8.22
CA ALA A 24 -3.56 -18.46 7.89
C ALA A 24 -4.59 -17.98 6.86
N LEU A 25 -4.14 -17.65 5.66
CA LEU A 25 -4.97 -17.38 4.49
C LEU A 25 -5.24 -18.67 3.72
N GLY A 26 -6.34 -18.71 2.97
CA GLY A 26 -6.75 -19.86 2.17
C GLY A 26 -5.60 -20.48 1.37
N GLU A 27 -4.91 -19.68 0.55
CA GLU A 27 -3.74 -20.12 -0.23
C GLU A 27 -2.61 -20.70 0.65
N ASN A 28 -2.28 -20.05 1.78
CA ASN A 28 -1.19 -20.50 2.66
C ASN A 28 -1.55 -21.78 3.41
N LEU A 29 -2.83 -21.96 3.79
CA LEU A 29 -3.32 -23.17 4.43
C LEU A 29 -3.36 -24.34 3.44
N ALA A 30 -3.79 -24.10 2.21
CA ALA A 30 -3.78 -25.09 1.14
C ALA A 30 -2.35 -25.55 0.81
N ARG A 31 -1.38 -24.63 0.75
CA ARG A 31 0.04 -24.94 0.56
C ARG A 31 0.61 -25.86 1.65
N ARG A 32 0.02 -25.83 2.85
CA ARG A 32 0.39 -26.70 3.99
C ARG A 32 -0.45 -27.98 4.07
N GLY A 33 -1.35 -28.21 3.13
CA GLY A 33 -2.26 -29.36 3.12
C GLY A 33 -3.35 -29.31 4.19
N LEU A 34 -3.63 -28.14 4.76
CA LEU A 34 -4.59 -27.97 5.86
C LEU A 34 -5.99 -27.57 5.39
N LEU A 35 -6.14 -27.09 4.16
CA LEU A 35 -7.41 -26.60 3.64
C LEU A 35 -7.54 -26.91 2.15
N SER A 36 -8.70 -27.40 1.73
CA SER A 36 -9.03 -27.66 0.32
C SER A 36 -9.82 -26.52 -0.32
N ASN A 37 -10.64 -25.81 0.45
CA ASN A 37 -11.38 -24.64 -0.03
C ASN A 37 -10.57 -23.36 0.21
N THR A 38 -10.13 -22.73 -0.88
CA THR A 38 -9.35 -21.48 -0.84
C THR A 38 -10.17 -20.25 -1.24
N THR A 39 -11.50 -20.30 -1.17
CA THR A 39 -12.34 -19.14 -1.51
C THR A 39 -12.40 -18.13 -0.36
N CYS A 40 -12.27 -16.86 -0.68
CA CYS A 40 -12.40 -15.72 0.20
C CYS A 40 -13.82 -15.69 0.78
N ARG A 41 -13.92 -15.66 2.11
CA ARG A 41 -15.24 -15.67 2.77
C ARG A 41 -16.09 -14.43 2.46
N TYR A 42 -15.45 -13.33 2.08
CA TYR A 42 -16.09 -12.03 1.86
C TYR A 42 -16.67 -11.88 0.46
N CYS A 43 -15.90 -12.19 -0.59
CA CYS A 43 -16.34 -11.99 -1.98
C CYS A 43 -16.47 -13.28 -2.79
N GLY A 44 -15.96 -14.42 -2.30
CA GLY A 44 -16.04 -15.72 -2.99
C GLY A 44 -14.89 -16.02 -3.96
N ASP A 45 -14.03 -15.06 -4.29
CA ASP A 45 -12.88 -15.27 -5.17
C ASP A 45 -11.74 -16.07 -4.49
N PHE A 46 -10.66 -16.39 -5.22
CA PHE A 46 -9.50 -17.06 -4.62
C PHE A 46 -8.81 -16.21 -3.55
N GLU A 47 -8.63 -16.79 -2.36
CA GLU A 47 -8.07 -16.15 -1.18
C GLU A 47 -6.53 -16.25 -1.14
N SER A 48 -5.87 -15.30 -1.80
CA SER A 48 -4.43 -15.06 -1.69
C SER A 48 -4.10 -13.87 -0.77
N THR A 49 -2.81 -13.66 -0.55
CA THR A 49 -2.29 -12.49 0.17
C THR A 49 -2.69 -11.19 -0.54
N GLU A 50 -2.43 -11.11 -1.84
CA GLU A 50 -2.75 -9.96 -2.70
C GLU A 50 -4.26 -9.69 -2.70
N HIS A 51 -5.05 -10.76 -2.78
CA HIS A 51 -6.50 -10.64 -2.71
C HIS A 51 -6.94 -10.00 -1.39
N ILE A 52 -6.59 -10.59 -0.25
CA ILE A 52 -7.07 -10.11 1.05
C ILE A 52 -6.58 -8.69 1.38
N PHE A 53 -5.35 -8.33 1.01
CA PHE A 53 -4.80 -7.02 1.38
C PHE A 53 -5.00 -5.91 0.34
N LEU A 54 -5.23 -6.24 -0.94
CA LEU A 54 -5.28 -5.25 -2.03
C LEU A 54 -6.55 -5.35 -2.88
N HIS A 55 -6.98 -6.56 -3.26
CA HIS A 55 -7.94 -6.71 -4.37
C HIS A 55 -9.34 -7.16 -3.99
N CYS A 56 -9.55 -7.64 -2.76
CA CYS A 56 -10.85 -8.02 -2.26
C CYS A 56 -11.79 -6.81 -2.31
N SER A 57 -13.03 -7.02 -2.75
CA SER A 57 -14.03 -5.95 -2.83
C SER A 57 -14.29 -5.26 -1.50
N VAL A 58 -14.19 -6.00 -0.39
CA VAL A 58 -14.30 -5.44 0.97
C VAL A 58 -13.06 -4.62 1.32
N THR A 59 -11.87 -5.13 1.01
CA THR A 59 -10.61 -4.41 1.27
C THR A 59 -10.50 -3.12 0.47
N ARG A 60 -10.97 -3.11 -0.79
CA ARG A 60 -11.03 -1.89 -1.60
C ARG A 60 -11.91 -0.82 -0.94
N GLN A 61 -13.09 -1.19 -0.45
CA GLN A 61 -13.95 -0.25 0.29
C GLN A 61 -13.26 0.34 1.52
N VAL A 62 -12.43 -0.44 2.22
CA VAL A 62 -11.63 0.05 3.34
C VAL A 62 -10.65 1.12 2.84
N TRP A 63 -9.88 0.84 1.78
CA TRP A 63 -8.91 1.79 1.21
C TRP A 63 -9.56 3.04 0.62
N ASP A 64 -10.74 2.92 0.01
CA ASP A 64 -11.49 4.04 -0.58
C ASP A 64 -12.23 4.89 0.48
N SER A 65 -12.25 4.45 1.75
CA SER A 65 -12.87 5.21 2.83
C SER A 65 -12.08 6.49 3.15
N SER A 66 -12.78 7.53 3.58
CA SER A 66 -12.18 8.83 3.96
C SER A 66 -11.35 8.78 5.26
N LEU A 67 -10.98 7.58 5.73
CA LEU A 67 -10.18 7.36 6.94
C LEU A 67 -8.69 7.60 6.71
N TRP A 68 -8.23 7.58 5.45
CA TRP A 68 -6.82 7.67 5.09
C TRP A 68 -6.48 9.08 4.60
N SER A 69 -5.34 9.61 5.05
CA SER A 69 -4.82 10.91 4.59
C SER A 69 -4.08 10.84 3.24
N THR A 70 -3.92 9.64 2.68
CA THR A 70 -3.09 9.35 1.50
C THR A 70 -3.92 8.78 0.38
N ASP A 71 -3.69 9.23 -0.86
CA ASP A 71 -4.30 8.68 -2.08
C ASP A 71 -3.59 7.38 -2.49
N PHE A 72 -3.70 6.35 -1.64
CA PHE A 72 -3.19 5.01 -1.94
C PHE A 72 -4.23 4.24 -2.74
N LYS A 73 -3.84 3.80 -3.95
CA LYS A 73 -4.69 3.02 -4.86
C LYS A 73 -4.22 1.57 -4.92
N PRO A 74 -4.89 0.63 -4.22
CA PRO A 74 -4.48 -0.78 -4.18
C PRO A 74 -4.53 -1.47 -5.55
N SER A 75 -5.30 -0.93 -6.50
CA SER A 75 -5.37 -1.44 -7.88
C SER A 75 -4.05 -1.35 -8.63
N ASP A 76 -3.17 -0.44 -8.23
CA ASP A 76 -1.94 -0.12 -8.97
C ASP A 76 -0.78 -1.05 -8.57
N CYS A 77 -0.95 -1.82 -7.49
CA CYS A 77 0.02 -2.78 -6.99
C CYS A 77 -0.45 -4.19 -7.32
N THR A 78 0.45 -5.04 -7.82
CA THR A 78 0.12 -6.44 -8.12
C THR A 78 0.49 -7.38 -6.99
N THR A 79 1.48 -7.00 -6.17
CA THR A 79 1.93 -7.78 -5.02
C THR A 79 1.81 -6.99 -3.72
N PHE A 80 1.62 -7.71 -2.60
CA PHE A 80 1.63 -7.08 -1.29
C PHE A 80 2.98 -6.40 -0.96
N SER A 81 4.09 -6.97 -1.45
CA SER A 81 5.42 -6.41 -1.25
C SER A 81 5.62 -5.08 -1.99
N GLU A 82 5.09 -4.95 -3.21
CA GLU A 82 5.05 -3.68 -3.96
C GLU A 82 4.26 -2.62 -3.20
N ALA A 83 3.05 -2.96 -2.74
CA ALA A 83 2.21 -2.05 -1.96
C ALA A 83 2.90 -1.59 -0.66
N LEU A 84 3.58 -2.51 0.03
CA LEU A 84 4.34 -2.19 1.23
C LEU A 84 5.54 -1.26 0.93
N LEU A 85 6.17 -1.44 -0.24
CA LEU A 85 7.28 -0.61 -0.70
C LEU A 85 6.87 0.78 -1.17
N ALA A 86 5.73 0.88 -1.87
CA ALA A 86 5.20 2.15 -2.36
C ALA A 86 5.00 3.16 -1.21
N ASN A 87 4.65 2.66 -0.02
CA ASN A 87 4.50 3.47 1.18
C ASN A 87 5.85 3.86 1.85
N HIS A 88 6.94 3.16 1.54
CA HIS A 88 8.31 3.45 2.00
C HIS A 88 9.11 4.28 0.98
N ALA A 89 8.64 4.38 -0.27
CA ALA A 89 9.33 5.10 -1.34
C ALA A 89 9.50 6.59 -1.01
N SER A 90 8.57 7.21 -0.28
CA SER A 90 8.72 8.60 0.18
C SER A 90 9.94 8.80 1.08
N GLU A 91 10.26 7.87 1.99
CA GLU A 91 11.41 8.03 2.90
C GLU A 91 12.75 7.55 2.31
N TYR A 92 12.76 6.61 1.36
CA TYR A 92 14.01 6.16 0.72
C TYR A 92 14.45 7.10 -0.42
N TYR A 93 13.53 7.58 -1.27
CA TYR A 93 13.83 8.54 -2.35
C TYR A 93 14.25 9.91 -1.80
N LEU A 94 13.63 10.38 -0.70
CA LEU A 94 14.05 11.61 -0.01
C LEU A 94 15.41 11.46 0.70
N LYS A 95 15.83 10.23 1.06
CA LYS A 95 17.15 9.98 1.67
C LYS A 95 18.25 9.72 0.63
N SER A 96 17.92 9.28 -0.58
CA SER A 96 18.90 8.95 -1.63
C SER A 96 19.16 10.08 -2.64
N HIS A 97 18.36 11.15 -2.68
CA HIS A 97 18.54 12.31 -3.56
C HIS A 97 18.54 13.64 -2.78
N PRO A 98 19.71 14.25 -2.49
CA PRO A 98 19.82 15.48 -1.69
C PRO A 98 19.55 16.79 -2.47
N ILE A 99 18.65 16.78 -3.45
CA ILE A 99 18.32 17.99 -4.24
C ILE A 99 16.81 18.13 -4.40
N CYS A 100 16.13 18.47 -3.32
CA CYS A 100 14.90 19.24 -3.41
C CYS A 100 14.74 19.97 -2.09
N GLU A 101 15.00 21.28 -2.09
CA GLU A 101 14.68 22.13 -0.97
C GLU A 101 13.19 21.99 -0.64
N ARG A 102 12.96 21.56 0.60
CA ARG A 102 11.76 21.72 1.41
C ARG A 102 10.91 22.91 0.94
N VAL A 103 9.83 22.64 0.21
CA VAL A 103 8.69 23.57 0.14
C VAL A 103 7.80 23.26 1.34
N GLU A 104 7.82 24.15 2.32
CA GLU A 104 6.97 24.10 3.52
C GLU A 104 5.48 24.17 3.17
N PRO A 105 4.59 23.55 3.96
CA PRO A 105 3.16 23.46 3.67
C PRO A 105 2.43 24.73 4.10
N GLY A 106 2.06 25.58 3.15
CA GLY A 106 1.20 26.73 3.44
C GLY A 106 1.30 27.88 2.45
N ALA A 107 0.85 27.69 1.22
CA ALA A 107 0.52 28.82 0.35
C ALA A 107 -0.50 28.39 -0.72
N VAL A 108 -1.78 28.60 -0.44
CA VAL A 108 -2.76 28.83 -1.51
C VAL A 108 -2.35 30.12 -2.20
N LYS A 109 -1.88 30.05 -3.44
CA LYS A 109 -1.78 31.21 -4.33
C LYS A 109 -2.34 30.85 -5.69
N TYR A 110 -3.53 31.39 -5.95
CA TYR A 110 -4.13 31.52 -7.26
C TYR A 110 -3.10 32.07 -8.26
N LEU A 111 -2.94 31.40 -9.40
CA LEU A 111 -2.21 31.93 -10.55
C LEU A 111 -3.08 33.01 -11.23
N PRO A 112 -2.60 34.24 -11.46
CA PRO A 112 -3.19 35.10 -12.48
C PRO A 112 -2.66 34.67 -13.84
N SER A 113 -3.58 34.34 -14.72
CA SER A 113 -3.42 34.23 -16.16
C SER A 113 -2.89 35.55 -16.74
N THR A 114 -1.82 35.48 -17.53
CA THR A 114 -1.71 36.10 -18.87
C THR A 114 -0.30 35.93 -19.44
N ILE A 115 -0.24 35.33 -20.62
CA ILE A 115 0.92 35.29 -21.54
C ILE A 115 0.91 36.61 -22.34
N PRO A 116 2.09 37.15 -22.69
CA PRO A 116 2.25 37.57 -24.09
C PRO A 116 3.53 37.01 -24.73
N SER A 117 3.36 36.58 -25.97
CA SER A 117 4.33 36.05 -26.92
C SER A 117 5.31 37.12 -27.43
N PRO A 118 6.43 36.73 -28.10
CA PRO A 118 7.57 37.61 -28.33
C PRO A 118 7.45 38.43 -29.63
N SER A 119 8.10 39.60 -29.63
CA SER A 119 8.62 40.32 -30.81
C SER A 119 9.87 41.07 -30.39
#